data_AF-A0AB73HWM2-F1
#
_entry.id   AF-A0AB73HWM2-F1
#
_cell.length_a   1.000
_cell.length_b   1.000
_cell.length_c   1.000
_cell.angle_alpha   90.00
_cell.angle_beta   90.00
_cell.angle_gamma   90.00
#
_symmetry.space_group_name_H-M   'P 1'
#
loop_
_entity.id
_entity.type
_entity.pdbx_description
1 polymer ?
#
loop_
_entity_poly.entity_id
_entity_poly.type
_entity_poly.pdbx_seq_one_letter_code
_entity_poly.pdbx_strand_id
1 'polypeptide(L)'
;MHTLQKGIDWYKWITLIVTIILGVALGWLILGPFLTSGVLEWAEKQEPIVRELISVESIIVDSLISSCVPMFLLWAVSFYAYSKFKGQLDVLNRAFPLTWLFAQSPATLILFLSSVLSGVCIYGWNSHESSSSLIALSILAGFFVAIGFVVRATCTPKLKKNEFLDKHSVVVGHICVALTLTAYLWGVLSDPIGLYMIVNDSMKNG
;
A
#
# COMPACT_ATOMS: atom_id res chain seq x y z
N MET A 1 18.99 21.16 16.31
CA MET A 1 18.39 19.81 16.16
C MET A 1 16.86 19.82 16.16
N HIS A 2 16.20 20.62 17.01
CA HIS A 2 14.73 20.72 17.08
C HIS A 2 14.05 21.29 15.81
N THR A 3 14.77 22.09 15.02
CA THR A 3 14.31 22.68 13.75
C THR A 3 14.27 21.68 12.60
N LEU A 4 15.24 20.76 12.54
CA LEU A 4 15.32 19.72 11.50
C LEU A 4 14.16 18.73 11.62
N GLN A 5 13.82 18.31 12.84
CA GLN A 5 12.71 17.39 13.11
C GLN A 5 11.36 17.99 12.68
N LYS A 6 11.13 19.27 13.00
CA LYS A 6 9.93 20.00 12.57
C LYS A 6 9.81 20.06 11.04
N GLY A 7 10.92 20.28 10.35
CA GLY A 7 10.94 20.30 8.87
C GLY A 7 10.56 18.95 8.26
N ILE A 8 11.10 17.85 8.79
CA ILE A 8 10.78 16.49 8.34
C ILE A 8 9.29 16.18 8.59
N ASP A 9 8.76 16.53 9.76
CA ASP A 9 7.35 16.26 10.07
C ASP A 9 6.39 17.09 9.21
N TRP A 10 6.76 18.34 8.89
CA TRP A 10 6.00 19.16 7.94
C TRP A 10 6.01 18.56 6.52
N TYR A 11 7.18 18.13 6.06
CA TYR A 11 7.31 17.47 4.75
C TYR A 11 6.48 16.18 4.65
N LYS A 12 6.44 15.37 5.73
CA LYS A 12 5.59 14.18 5.81
C LYS A 12 4.10 14.49 5.66
N TRP A 13 3.63 15.60 6.22
CA TRP A 13 2.24 16.01 6.09
C TRP A 13 1.94 16.57 4.70
N ILE A 14 2.83 17.40 4.15
CA ILE A 14 2.68 17.93 2.78
C ILE A 14 2.60 16.79 1.77
N THR A 15 3.56 15.87 1.79
CA THR A 15 3.59 14.73 0.85
C THR A 15 2.32 13.89 0.94
N LEU A 16 1.81 13.66 2.15
CA LEU A 16 0.55 12.95 2.35
C LEU A 16 -0.64 13.71 1.78
N ILE A 17 -0.77 15.00 2.08
CA ILE A 17 -1.86 15.85 1.58
C ILE A 17 -1.84 15.89 0.05
N VAL A 18 -0.66 16.08 -0.55
CA VAL A 18 -0.49 16.06 -2.00
C VAL A 18 -0.90 14.72 -2.58
N THR A 19 -0.50 13.60 -1.95
CA THR A 19 -0.89 12.25 -2.41
C THR A 19 -2.40 12.06 -2.39
N ILE A 20 -3.08 12.49 -1.33
CA ILE A 20 -4.54 12.40 -1.20
C ILE A 20 -5.23 13.28 -2.25
N ILE A 21 -4.79 14.52 -2.43
CA ILE A 21 -5.36 15.44 -3.43
C ILE A 21 -5.21 14.86 -4.83
N LEU A 22 -4.02 14.35 -5.16
CA LEU A 22 -3.76 13.74 -6.46
C LEU A 22 -4.64 12.50 -6.69
N GLY A 23 -4.80 11.64 -5.68
CA GLY A 23 -5.68 10.48 -5.79
C GLY A 23 -7.13 10.89 -5.98
N VAL A 24 -7.66 11.84 -5.20
CA VAL A 24 -9.02 12.38 -5.41
C VAL A 24 -9.18 12.95 -6.82
N ALA A 25 -8.21 13.73 -7.30
CA ALA A 25 -8.25 14.32 -8.63
C ALA A 25 -8.25 13.24 -9.74
N LEU A 26 -7.41 12.21 -9.61
CA LEU A 26 -7.40 11.04 -10.52
C LEU A 26 -8.73 10.28 -10.51
N GLY A 27 -9.27 10.04 -9.31
CA GLY A 27 -10.56 9.40 -9.12
C GLY A 27 -11.69 10.18 -9.77
N TRP A 28 -11.71 11.49 -9.62
CA TRP A 28 -12.78 12.35 -10.11
C TRP A 28 -12.68 12.67 -11.61
N LEU A 29 -11.48 13.00 -12.12
CA LEU A 29 -11.29 13.47 -13.49
C LEU A 29 -11.15 12.34 -14.51
N ILE A 30 -10.55 11.22 -14.12
CA ILE A 30 -10.19 10.14 -15.04
C ILE A 30 -11.06 8.92 -14.76
N LEU A 31 -10.96 8.36 -13.55
CA LEU A 31 -11.60 7.07 -13.25
C LEU A 31 -13.13 7.17 -13.13
N GLY A 32 -13.67 8.26 -12.57
CA GLY A 32 -15.11 8.48 -12.46
C GLY A 32 -15.81 8.43 -13.83
N PRO A 33 -15.45 9.30 -14.79
CA PRO A 33 -15.97 9.24 -16.15
C PRO A 33 -15.68 7.91 -16.85
N PHE A 34 -14.51 7.32 -16.63
CA PHE A 34 -14.15 6.04 -17.22
C PHE A 34 -15.10 4.92 -16.78
N LEU A 35 -15.38 4.83 -15.47
CA LEU A 35 -16.28 3.83 -14.90
C LEU A 35 -17.74 3.99 -15.38
N THR A 36 -18.16 5.21 -15.71
CA THR A 36 -19.52 5.48 -16.21
C THR A 36 -19.65 5.41 -17.74
N SER A 37 -18.54 5.41 -18.48
CA SER A 37 -18.52 5.45 -19.95
C SER A 37 -18.84 4.12 -20.66
N GLY A 38 -19.20 3.06 -19.93
CA GLY A 38 -19.46 1.73 -20.48
C GLY A 38 -18.19 0.96 -20.91
N VAL A 39 -17.00 1.56 -20.73
CA VAL A 39 -15.71 0.91 -21.03
C VAL A 39 -15.48 -0.33 -20.16
N LEU A 40 -15.99 -0.34 -18.93
CA LEU A 40 -15.90 -1.51 -18.06
C LEU A 40 -16.65 -2.71 -18.66
N GLU A 41 -17.87 -2.49 -19.16
CA GLU A 41 -18.68 -3.53 -19.83
C GLU A 41 -18.04 -4.00 -21.14
N TRP A 42 -17.33 -3.10 -21.84
CA TRP A 42 -16.55 -3.46 -23.01
C TRP A 42 -15.33 -4.32 -22.62
N ALA A 43 -14.63 -3.98 -21.54
CA ALA A 43 -13.45 -4.70 -21.05
C ALA A 43 -13.82 -6.12 -20.56
N GLU A 44 -14.98 -6.29 -19.92
CA GLU A 44 -15.47 -7.60 -19.47
C GLU A 44 -15.81 -8.56 -20.61
N LYS A 45 -16.08 -8.04 -21.82
CA LYS A 45 -16.40 -8.83 -23.02
C LYS A 45 -15.17 -9.20 -23.85
N GLN A 46 -13.97 -8.74 -23.46
CA GLN A 46 -12.74 -9.07 -24.18
C GLN A 46 -12.28 -10.51 -23.91
N GLU A 47 -11.37 -10.98 -24.76
CA GLU A 47 -10.71 -12.27 -24.57
C GLU A 47 -10.04 -12.37 -23.19
N PRO A 48 -9.95 -13.59 -22.61
CA PRO A 48 -9.46 -13.79 -21.24
C PRO A 48 -8.07 -13.20 -21.00
N ILE A 49 -7.18 -13.23 -22.00
CA ILE A 49 -5.85 -12.60 -21.94
C ILE A 49 -5.94 -11.09 -21.67
N VAL A 50 -6.85 -10.39 -22.33
CA VAL A 50 -7.04 -8.94 -22.18
C VAL A 50 -7.71 -8.62 -20.84
N ARG A 51 -8.65 -9.48 -20.40
CA ARG A 51 -9.33 -9.31 -19.11
C ARG A 51 -8.37 -9.44 -17.93
N GLU A 52 -7.42 -10.37 -18.02
CA GLU A 52 -6.44 -10.59 -16.96
C GLU A 52 -5.40 -9.46 -16.90
N LEU A 53 -4.95 -8.95 -18.06
CA LEU A 53 -4.08 -7.77 -18.14
C LEU A 53 -4.70 -6.50 -17.55
N ILE A 54 -6.03 -6.40 -17.53
CA ILE A 54 -6.79 -5.25 -17.00
C ILE A 54 -7.31 -5.52 -15.58
N SER A 55 -6.97 -6.67 -14.97
CA SER A 55 -7.45 -7.03 -13.64
C SER A 55 -6.91 -6.09 -12.56
N VAL A 56 -7.71 -5.08 -12.23
CA VAL A 56 -7.40 -4.06 -11.21
C VAL A 56 -7.09 -4.70 -9.86
N GLU A 57 -7.77 -5.79 -9.52
CA GLU A 57 -7.52 -6.54 -8.28
C GLU A 57 -6.09 -7.06 -8.22
N SER A 58 -5.62 -7.75 -9.27
CA SER A 58 -4.26 -8.29 -9.32
C SER A 58 -3.20 -7.19 -9.21
N ILE A 59 -3.39 -6.08 -9.94
CA ILE A 59 -2.49 -4.93 -9.92
C ILE A 59 -2.42 -4.32 -8.52
N ILE A 60 -3.55 -4.19 -7.82
CA ILE A 60 -3.61 -3.66 -6.46
C ILE A 60 -2.91 -4.61 -5.48
N VAL A 61 -3.20 -5.91 -5.56
CA VAL A 61 -2.60 -6.92 -4.68
C VAL A 61 -1.09 -6.94 -4.86
N ASP A 62 -0.60 -6.99 -6.09
CA ASP A 62 0.83 -7.02 -6.38
C ASP A 62 1.53 -5.72 -5.98
N SER A 63 0.89 -4.57 -6.21
CA SER A 63 1.39 -3.27 -5.73
C SER A 63 1.47 -3.23 -4.20
N LEU A 64 0.48 -3.80 -3.50
CA LEU A 64 0.45 -3.84 -2.04
C LEU A 64 1.53 -4.77 -1.48
N ILE A 65 1.69 -5.96 -2.05
CA ILE A 65 2.73 -6.92 -1.66
C ILE A 65 4.12 -6.32 -1.92
N SER A 66 4.33 -5.73 -3.09
CA SER A 66 5.59 -5.05 -3.45
C SER A 66 5.91 -3.89 -2.50
N SER A 67 4.90 -3.09 -2.12
CA SER A 67 5.07 -1.99 -1.15
C SER A 67 5.46 -2.47 0.26
N CYS A 68 5.13 -3.72 0.62
CA CYS A 68 5.51 -4.30 1.90
C CYS A 68 6.99 -4.69 1.98
N VAL A 69 7.65 -4.94 0.85
CA VAL A 69 9.08 -5.32 0.78
C VAL A 69 9.99 -4.31 1.51
N PRO A 70 9.99 -2.99 1.17
CA PRO A 70 10.82 -2.02 1.85
C PRO A 70 10.45 -1.88 3.35
N MET A 71 9.18 -2.06 3.69
CA MET A 71 8.72 -2.03 5.09
C MET A 71 9.31 -3.18 5.91
N PHE A 72 9.18 -4.43 5.43
CA PHE A 72 9.69 -5.59 6.14
C PHE A 72 11.22 -5.58 6.24
N LEU A 73 11.91 -5.15 5.19
CA LEU A 73 13.37 -5.02 5.20
C LEU A 73 13.82 -4.03 6.28
N LEU A 74 13.14 -2.89 6.37
CA LEU A 74 13.43 -1.86 7.35
C LEU A 74 13.17 -2.37 8.77
N TRP A 75 12.07 -3.07 9.01
CA TRP A 75 11.78 -3.71 10.29
C TRP A 75 12.82 -4.77 10.67
N ALA A 76 13.28 -5.58 9.71
CA ALA A 76 14.37 -6.54 9.95
C ALA A 76 15.63 -5.83 10.44
N VAL A 77 16.06 -4.77 9.73
CA VAL A 77 17.21 -3.95 10.13
C VAL A 77 16.99 -3.33 11.51
N SER A 78 15.77 -2.84 11.81
CA SER A 78 15.45 -2.28 13.12
C SER A 78 15.58 -3.30 14.26
N PHE A 79 15.14 -4.54 14.05
CA PHE A 79 15.25 -5.59 15.07
C PHE A 79 16.69 -6.07 15.26
N TYR A 80 17.48 -6.20 14.19
CA TYR A 80 18.92 -6.48 14.33
C TYR A 80 19.64 -5.35 15.05
N ALA A 81 19.34 -4.10 14.71
CA ALA A 81 19.92 -2.95 15.39
C ALA A 81 19.49 -2.88 16.87
N TYR A 82 18.24 -3.23 17.20
CA TYR A 82 17.77 -3.36 18.58
C TYR A 82 18.65 -4.32 19.38
N SER A 83 18.92 -5.51 18.83
CA SER A 83 19.73 -6.54 19.52
C SER A 83 21.12 -6.04 19.93
N LYS A 84 21.73 -5.20 19.08
CA LYS A 84 23.09 -4.66 19.27
C LYS A 84 23.12 -3.35 20.08
N PHE A 85 22.10 -2.51 19.95
CA PHE A 85 22.06 -1.16 20.50
C PHE A 85 20.93 -0.91 21.50
N LYS A 86 20.41 -1.95 22.16
CA LYS A 86 19.34 -1.85 23.17
C LYS A 86 19.62 -0.89 24.34
N GLY A 87 20.89 -0.56 24.59
CA GLY A 87 21.29 0.45 25.58
C GLY A 87 21.23 1.90 25.07
N GLN A 88 21.04 2.12 23.76
CA GLN A 88 21.07 3.44 23.11
C GLN A 88 19.84 3.64 22.21
N LEU A 89 18.65 3.19 22.67
CA LEU A 89 17.41 3.25 21.89
C LEU A 89 17.05 4.66 21.44
N ASP A 90 17.38 5.70 22.21
CA ASP A 90 17.13 7.09 21.82
C ASP A 90 17.92 7.50 20.58
N VAL A 91 19.16 7.02 20.44
CA VAL A 91 19.99 7.27 19.25
C VAL A 91 19.42 6.51 18.06
N LEU A 92 19.02 5.26 18.28
CA LEU A 92 18.49 4.39 17.23
C LEU A 92 17.13 4.92 16.70
N ASN A 93 16.24 5.34 17.59
CA ASN A 93 14.95 5.97 17.25
C ASN A 93 15.11 7.33 16.57
N ARG A 94 16.26 8.01 16.73
CA ARG A 94 16.59 9.24 15.99
C ARG A 94 17.14 8.97 14.59
N ALA A 95 17.59 7.75 14.29
CA ALA A 95 18.09 7.37 12.96
C ALA A 95 16.97 6.88 12.01
N PHE A 96 15.96 6.17 12.54
CA PHE A 96 14.78 5.73 11.76
C PHE A 96 13.84 6.81 11.18
N PRO A 97 13.81 8.08 11.63
CA PRO A 97 13.01 9.11 10.98
C PRO A 97 13.41 9.37 9.52
N LEU A 98 14.61 8.96 9.08
CA LEU A 98 15.04 9.04 7.68
C LEU A 98 14.47 7.89 6.84
N THR A 99 14.22 6.74 7.46
CA THR A 99 13.74 5.53 6.78
C THR A 99 12.21 5.52 6.62
N TRP A 100 11.51 6.54 7.14
CA TRP A 100 10.05 6.67 7.09
C TRP A 100 9.45 6.57 5.67
N LEU A 101 10.18 7.05 4.66
CA LEU A 101 9.73 7.09 3.27
C LEU A 101 9.53 5.68 2.71
N PHE A 102 10.37 4.74 3.16
CA PHE A 102 10.32 3.33 2.81
C PHE A 102 9.36 2.56 3.72
N ALA A 103 9.31 2.91 5.01
CA ALA A 103 8.43 2.26 5.98
C ALA A 103 6.94 2.50 5.67
N GLN A 104 6.58 3.72 5.28
CA GLN A 104 5.17 4.12 5.08
C GLN A 104 4.63 3.77 3.68
N SER A 105 5.41 3.09 2.83
CA SER A 105 5.01 2.77 1.45
C SER A 105 3.63 2.07 1.35
N PRO A 106 3.31 1.04 2.17
CA PRO A 106 1.99 0.41 2.12
C PRO A 106 0.86 1.35 2.56
N ALA A 107 1.11 2.15 3.60
CA ALA A 107 0.14 3.11 4.09
C ALA A 107 -0.18 4.19 3.04
N THR A 108 0.86 4.69 2.36
CA THR A 108 0.72 5.67 1.28
C THR A 108 -0.07 5.10 0.11
N LEU A 109 0.18 3.85 -0.28
CA LEU A 109 -0.59 3.16 -1.32
C LEU A 109 -2.07 3.04 -0.93
N ILE A 110 -2.37 2.56 0.29
CA ILE A 110 -3.75 2.43 0.78
C ILE A 110 -4.45 3.78 0.80
N LEU A 111 -3.79 4.82 1.33
CA LEU A 111 -4.36 6.18 1.38
C LEU A 111 -4.58 6.75 -0.03
N PHE A 112 -3.65 6.52 -0.96
CA PHE A 112 -3.81 6.91 -2.35
C PHE A 112 -5.00 6.21 -3.01
N LEU A 113 -5.10 4.88 -2.94
CA LEU A 113 -6.21 4.12 -3.52
C LEU A 113 -7.56 4.51 -2.89
N SER A 114 -7.59 4.73 -1.57
CA SER A 114 -8.81 5.18 -0.88
C SER A 114 -9.22 6.59 -1.31
N SER A 115 -8.24 7.46 -1.56
CA SER A 115 -8.51 8.81 -2.06
C SER A 115 -8.99 8.81 -3.52
N VAL A 116 -8.46 7.90 -4.36
CA VAL A 116 -8.97 7.64 -5.71
C VAL A 116 -10.43 7.19 -5.65
N LEU A 117 -10.74 6.22 -4.79
CA LEU A 117 -12.11 5.74 -4.60
C LEU A 117 -13.04 6.88 -4.14
N SER A 118 -12.55 7.74 -3.24
CA SER A 118 -13.29 8.92 -2.78
C SER A 118 -13.57 9.89 -3.93
N GLY A 119 -12.62 10.10 -4.84
CA GLY A 119 -12.80 10.90 -6.06
C GLY A 119 -13.87 10.32 -6.99
N VAL A 120 -13.90 9.00 -7.16
CA VAL A 120 -14.95 8.29 -7.92
C VAL A 120 -16.31 8.49 -7.27
N CYS A 121 -16.41 8.39 -5.93
CA CYS A 121 -17.66 8.65 -5.21
C CYS A 121 -18.13 10.10 -5.44
N ILE A 122 -17.24 11.10 -5.34
CA ILE A 122 -17.56 12.51 -5.59
C ILE A 122 -18.11 12.70 -7.01
N TYR A 123 -17.49 12.06 -8.02
CA TYR A 123 -18.00 12.09 -9.39
C TYR A 123 -19.42 11.52 -9.48
N GLY A 124 -19.63 10.36 -8.85
CA GLY A 124 -20.92 9.68 -8.82
C GLY A 124 -22.02 10.52 -8.16
N TRP A 125 -21.74 11.13 -7.00
CA TRP A 125 -22.68 12.05 -6.31
C TRP A 125 -23.05 13.27 -7.15
N ASN A 126 -22.15 13.77 -7.99
CA ASN A 126 -22.41 14.92 -8.85
C ASN A 126 -23.16 14.56 -10.14
N SER A 127 -23.04 13.33 -10.62
CA SER A 127 -23.50 12.93 -11.96
C SER A 127 -24.78 12.07 -11.92
N HIS A 128 -25.11 11.46 -10.78
CA HIS A 128 -26.23 10.53 -10.65
C HIS A 128 -27.07 10.84 -9.40
N GLU A 129 -28.34 10.44 -9.41
CA GLU A 129 -29.17 10.48 -8.20
C GLU A 129 -28.61 9.54 -7.12
N SER A 130 -28.70 10.01 -5.87
CA SER A 130 -28.23 9.32 -4.68
C SER A 130 -28.72 7.88 -4.62
N SER A 131 -27.82 6.90 -4.77
CA SER A 131 -28.12 5.47 -4.68
C SER A 131 -27.51 4.84 -3.42
N SER A 132 -28.14 3.77 -2.93
CA SER A 132 -27.67 3.04 -1.75
C SER A 132 -26.27 2.43 -1.94
N SER A 133 -25.92 2.05 -3.17
CA SER A 133 -24.58 1.55 -3.53
C SER A 133 -23.52 2.63 -3.42
N LEU A 134 -23.84 3.88 -3.80
CA LEU A 134 -22.92 5.01 -3.73
C LEU A 134 -22.63 5.43 -2.28
N ILE A 135 -23.64 5.35 -1.41
CA ILE A 135 -23.49 5.52 0.04
C ILE A 135 -22.57 4.44 0.62
N ALA A 136 -22.82 3.16 0.29
CA ALA A 136 -22.00 2.05 0.77
C ALA A 136 -20.54 2.18 0.31
N LEU A 137 -20.30 2.56 -0.95
CA LEU A 137 -18.96 2.80 -1.49
C LEU A 137 -18.25 3.97 -0.78
N SER A 138 -18.97 5.03 -0.47
CA SER A 138 -18.44 6.19 0.27
C SER A 138 -18.02 5.81 1.70
N ILE A 139 -18.83 4.99 2.38
CA ILE A 139 -18.51 4.46 3.72
C ILE A 139 -17.26 3.59 3.65
N LEU A 140 -17.19 2.70 2.66
CA LEU A 140 -16.04 1.82 2.45
C LEU A 140 -14.76 2.61 2.16
N ALA A 141 -14.83 3.66 1.35
CA ALA A 141 -13.71 4.56 1.09
C ALA A 141 -13.22 5.22 2.39
N GLY A 142 -14.14 5.74 3.22
CA GLY A 142 -13.81 6.31 4.53
C GLY A 142 -13.17 5.30 5.48
N PHE A 143 -13.65 4.05 5.48
CA PHE A 143 -13.06 2.97 6.27
C PHE A 143 -11.62 2.65 5.85
N PHE A 144 -11.34 2.57 4.55
CA PHE A 144 -9.98 2.34 4.06
C PHE A 144 -9.03 3.51 4.32
N VAL A 145 -9.51 4.76 4.29
CA VAL A 145 -8.73 5.92 4.76
C VAL A 145 -8.32 5.73 6.23
N ALA A 146 -9.25 5.34 7.09
CA ALA A 146 -8.96 5.08 8.50
C ALA A 146 -7.90 3.98 8.68
N ILE A 147 -8.03 2.87 7.94
CA ILE A 147 -7.01 1.80 7.92
C ILE A 147 -5.66 2.34 7.47
N GLY A 148 -5.60 3.15 6.42
CA GLY A 148 -4.36 3.72 5.92
C GLY A 148 -3.61 4.53 6.98
N PHE A 149 -4.32 5.31 7.80
CA PHE A 149 -3.72 6.01 8.93
C PHE A 149 -3.25 5.08 10.05
N VAL A 150 -3.99 4.00 10.35
CA VAL A 150 -3.57 2.98 11.32
C VAL A 150 -2.28 2.30 10.86
N VAL A 151 -2.24 1.85 9.59
CA VAL A 151 -1.04 1.24 8.98
C VAL A 151 0.13 2.21 9.02
N ARG A 152 -0.07 3.50 8.69
CA ARG A 152 0.99 4.51 8.80
C ARG A 152 1.58 4.61 10.20
N ALA A 153 0.74 4.53 11.23
CA ALA A 153 1.16 4.61 12.62
C ALA A 153 1.97 3.38 13.06
N THR A 154 1.66 2.19 12.52
CA THR A 154 2.34 0.94 12.85
C THR A 154 3.58 0.68 12.01
N CYS A 155 3.65 1.19 10.78
CA CYS A 155 4.78 0.99 9.88
C CYS A 155 6.10 1.60 10.36
N THR A 156 6.06 2.69 11.14
CA THR A 156 7.28 3.39 11.57
C THR A 156 7.83 2.74 12.85
N PRO A 157 9.02 2.13 12.83
CA PRO A 157 9.58 1.49 14.01
C PRO A 157 9.86 2.52 15.10
N LYS A 158 9.16 2.39 16.22
CA LYS A 158 9.42 3.12 17.46
C LYS A 158 9.81 2.09 18.51
N LEU A 159 11.10 1.80 18.58
CA LEU A 159 11.62 0.76 19.46
C LEU A 159 11.53 1.26 20.91
N LYS A 160 10.90 0.46 21.76
CA LYS A 160 10.88 0.65 23.21
C LYS A 160 11.50 -0.58 23.86
N LYS A 161 12.09 -0.40 25.03
CA LYS A 161 12.62 -1.52 25.80
C LYS A 161 11.47 -2.47 26.12
N ASN A 162 11.60 -3.73 25.70
CA ASN A 162 10.58 -4.75 25.88
C ASN A 162 11.28 -6.08 26.14
N GLU A 163 10.87 -6.79 27.18
CA GLU A 163 11.45 -8.08 27.55
C GLU A 163 11.35 -9.12 26.42
N PHE A 164 10.26 -9.08 25.64
CA PHE A 164 10.08 -9.92 24.46
C PHE A 164 11.12 -9.63 23.39
N LEU A 165 11.36 -8.35 23.07
CA LEU A 165 12.35 -7.95 22.07
C LEU A 165 13.79 -8.19 22.56
N ASP A 166 14.04 -8.09 23.86
CA ASP A 166 15.34 -8.41 24.44
C ASP A 166 15.71 -9.88 24.24
N LYS A 167 14.72 -10.78 24.25
CA LYS A 167 14.91 -12.23 24.06
C LYS A 167 14.80 -12.67 22.59
N HIS A 168 13.93 -12.04 21.80
CA HIS A 168 13.54 -12.54 20.48
C HIS A 168 13.81 -11.60 19.30
N SER A 169 14.42 -10.42 19.51
CA SER A 169 14.66 -9.45 18.42
C SER A 169 15.34 -10.07 17.19
N VAL A 170 16.36 -10.92 17.36
CA VAL A 170 17.05 -11.58 16.24
C VAL A 170 16.11 -12.52 15.48
N VAL A 171 15.28 -13.29 16.18
CA VAL A 171 14.31 -14.22 15.57
C VAL A 171 13.25 -13.44 14.79
N VAL A 172 12.70 -12.38 15.38
CA VAL A 172 11.73 -11.50 14.69
C VAL A 172 12.38 -10.85 13.46
N GLY A 173 13.66 -10.44 13.56
CA GLY A 173 14.44 -9.95 12.42
C GLY A 173 14.51 -10.97 11.27
N HIS A 174 14.80 -12.24 11.56
CA HIS A 174 14.81 -13.30 10.54
C HIS A 174 13.44 -13.52 9.92
N ILE A 175 12.36 -13.47 10.71
CA ILE A 175 10.98 -13.57 10.19
C ILE A 175 10.71 -12.41 9.21
N CYS A 176 11.09 -11.19 9.55
CA CYS A 176 10.95 -10.05 8.64
C CYS A 176 11.77 -10.21 7.35
N VAL A 177 12.99 -10.77 7.42
CA VAL A 177 13.77 -11.09 6.20
C VAL A 177 13.07 -12.14 5.36
N ALA A 178 12.55 -13.21 5.98
CA ALA A 178 11.82 -14.25 5.27
C ALA A 178 10.57 -13.68 4.57
N LEU A 179 9.79 -12.86 5.25
CA LEU A 179 8.64 -12.16 4.66
C LEU A 179 9.04 -11.23 3.52
N THR A 180 10.17 -10.53 3.65
CA THR A 180 10.73 -9.68 2.59
C THR A 180 11.05 -10.51 1.35
N LEU A 181 11.74 -11.65 1.53
CA LEU A 181 12.09 -12.56 0.44
C LEU A 181 10.85 -13.14 -0.23
N THR A 182 9.86 -13.59 0.55
CA THR A 182 8.61 -14.12 0.00
C THR A 182 7.83 -13.07 -0.78
N ALA A 183 7.69 -11.86 -0.25
CA ALA A 183 7.02 -10.76 -0.95
C ALA A 183 7.76 -10.34 -2.22
N TYR A 184 9.10 -10.32 -2.19
CA TYR A 184 9.91 -10.04 -3.36
C TYR A 184 9.78 -11.12 -4.42
N LEU A 185 9.89 -12.40 -4.03
CA LEU A 185 9.71 -13.53 -4.95
C LEU A 185 8.30 -13.54 -5.55
N TRP A 186 7.27 -13.24 -4.76
CA TRP A 186 5.92 -13.08 -5.27
C TRP A 186 5.86 -12.00 -6.35
N GLY A 187 6.36 -10.79 -6.09
CA GLY A 187 6.32 -9.70 -7.07
C GLY A 187 7.15 -9.95 -8.33
N VAL A 188 8.14 -10.84 -8.29
CA VAL A 188 8.92 -11.25 -9.48
C VAL A 188 8.25 -12.39 -10.25
N LEU A 189 7.53 -13.27 -9.55
CA LEU A 189 6.99 -14.52 -10.11
C LEU A 189 5.49 -14.45 -10.43
N SER A 190 4.72 -13.51 -9.89
CA SER A 190 3.26 -13.43 -10.10
C SER A 190 2.92 -13.30 -11.60
N ASP A 191 3.54 -12.35 -12.29
CA ASP A 191 3.35 -12.12 -13.72
C ASP A 191 3.68 -13.35 -14.60
N PRO A 192 4.89 -13.96 -14.53
CA PRO A 192 5.20 -15.11 -15.37
C PRO A 192 4.37 -16.36 -15.04
N ILE A 193 3.97 -16.54 -13.77
CA ILE A 193 3.07 -17.64 -13.38
C ILE A 193 1.68 -17.42 -13.98
N GLY A 194 1.13 -16.21 -13.86
CA GLY A 194 -0.15 -15.85 -14.47
C GLY A 194 -0.15 -16.10 -15.97
N LEU A 195 0.88 -15.60 -16.67
CA LEU A 195 1.04 -15.79 -18.11
C LEU A 195 1.11 -17.29 -18.49
N TYR A 196 1.87 -18.09 -17.74
CA TYR A 196 1.98 -19.52 -17.98
C TYR A 196 0.62 -20.23 -17.81
N MET A 197 -0.15 -19.87 -16.78
CA MET A 197 -1.47 -20.46 -16.53
C MET A 197 -2.44 -20.16 -17.67
N ILE A 198 -2.50 -18.91 -18.14
CA ILE A 198 -3.35 -18.49 -19.26
C ILE A 198 -3.01 -19.26 -20.54
N VAL A 199 -1.72 -19.36 -20.88
CA VAL A 199 -1.26 -20.08 -22.08
C VAL A 199 -1.60 -21.57 -22.00
N ASN A 200 -1.39 -22.19 -20.84
CA ASN A 200 -1.69 -23.60 -20.62
C ASN A 200 -3.19 -23.90 -20.71
N ASP A 201 -4.04 -23.03 -20.18
CA ASP A 201 -5.50 -23.19 -20.27
C ASP A 201 -6.01 -22.97 -21.70
N SER A 202 -5.39 -22.04 -22.44
CA SER A 202 -5.71 -21.79 -23.85
C SER A 202 -5.35 -23.00 -24.72
N MET A 203 -4.24 -23.70 -24.44
CA MET A 203 -3.86 -24.94 -25.14
C MET A 203 -4.75 -26.14 -24.81
N LYS A 204 -5.42 -26.16 -23.65
CA LYS A 204 -6.29 -27.28 -23.25
C LYS A 204 -7.71 -27.15 -23.78
N ASN A 205 -8.16 -25.93 -24.06
CA ASN A 205 -9.55 -25.62 -24.41
C ASN A 205 -9.74 -25.18 -25.87
N GLY A 206 -8.67 -25.07 -26.66
CA GLY A 206 -8.69 -24.78 -28.10
C GLY A 206 -8.37 -26.02 -28.93
#